data_AF-A0A927ST56-F1
#
_entry.id   AF-A0A927ST56-F1
#
_cell.length_a   1.000
_cell.length_b   1.000
_cell.length_c   1.000
_cell.angle_alpha   90.00
_cell.angle_beta   90.00
_cell.angle_gamma   90.00
#
_symmetry.space_group_name_H-M   'P 1'
#
loop_
_entity.id
_entity.type
_entity.pdbx_description
1 polymer ?
#
loop_
_entity_poly.entity_id
_entity_poly.type
_entity_poly.pdbx_seq_one_letter_code
_entity_poly.pdbx_strand_id
1 'polypeptide(L)'
;MNLLLFCCKTLLSSPFCSCMGFAPVLCFCYNAAVRWCPMMKQLLFRLAKSPGMGRLVGWSFRWCSWVLPVKKVYRTEKMLAFEHPRPAYADHIILSPRAAVSDLLALGEEKNRGYLPELWRTVETLAANRPEYRQGFTVAANGGKRQEVGQVHFHLFTGYSLVSKDPAAGQEGPVLFTDAAVCIRRHPSPEWAFHFVVQPASAAVGYDQTGVPAPMTEAYLQAIPKAISQLQDRYDLAEKGYSLVYRQSSNSQTALPIFHLIAGPKKAKPEQRQ
;
A
#
# COMPACT_ATOMS: atom_id res chain seq x y z
N MET A 1 5.02 -8.22 46.48
CA MET A 1 6.28 -7.47 46.68
C MET A 1 6.12 -6.12 45.97
N ASN A 2 6.63 -5.04 46.55
CA ASN A 2 6.10 -3.68 46.38
C ASN A 2 6.83 -2.80 45.34
N LEU A 3 6.23 -1.62 45.09
CA LEU A 3 6.74 -0.45 44.34
C LEU A 3 6.82 -0.63 42.80
N LEU A 4 6.46 0.35 41.96
CA LEU A 4 6.22 1.80 42.17
C LEU A 4 4.98 2.34 41.41
N LEU A 5 4.42 3.43 41.95
CA LEU A 5 3.29 4.24 41.46
C LEU A 5 3.79 5.67 41.09
N PHE A 6 2.86 6.54 40.65
CA PHE A 6 3.05 7.95 40.21
C PHE A 6 3.72 8.12 38.83
N CYS A 7 3.40 9.12 38.00
CA CYS A 7 2.59 10.35 38.15
C CYS A 7 1.91 10.67 36.79
N CYS A 8 0.72 11.28 36.63
CA CYS A 8 -0.28 11.79 37.57
C CYS A 8 -1.70 11.82 36.93
N LYS A 9 -2.70 12.33 37.66
CA LYS A 9 -3.96 12.93 37.18
C LYS A 9 -4.12 14.26 37.90
N THR A 10 -4.40 15.36 37.20
CA THR A 10 -4.83 16.59 37.87
C THR A 10 -5.77 17.41 36.99
N LEU A 11 -7.02 17.52 37.43
CA LEU A 11 -7.88 18.72 37.44
C LEU A 11 -9.35 18.27 37.52
N LEU A 12 -9.92 18.30 38.72
CA LEU A 12 -11.36 18.42 38.97
C LEU A 12 -11.58 18.72 40.47
N SER A 13 -11.65 20.01 40.78
CA SER A 13 -12.31 20.63 41.93
C SER A 13 -13.26 21.68 41.32
N SER A 14 -14.46 21.97 41.82
CA SER A 14 -15.03 21.91 43.17
C SER A 14 -16.58 21.67 43.10
N PRO A 15 -17.34 21.62 44.22
CA PRO A 15 -18.69 21.01 44.26
C PRO A 15 -19.87 22.01 44.23
N PHE A 16 -21.09 21.48 44.46
CA PHE A 16 -22.43 22.11 44.56
C PHE A 16 -23.25 22.24 43.26
N CYS A 17 -24.15 21.28 43.04
CA CYS A 17 -25.58 21.60 42.84
C CYS A 17 -26.44 20.39 43.22
N SER A 18 -27.38 20.56 44.16
CA SER A 18 -28.31 19.52 44.57
C SER A 18 -29.68 19.75 43.92
N CYS A 19 -30.08 18.86 43.02
CA CYS A 19 -31.47 18.75 42.56
C CYS A 19 -31.85 17.28 42.44
N MET A 20 -32.90 16.88 43.17
CA MET A 20 -33.55 15.58 43.03
C MET A 20 -34.40 15.57 41.75
N GLY A 21 -34.49 14.43 41.07
CA GLY A 21 -35.55 14.20 40.08
C GLY A 21 -35.18 13.31 38.89
N PHE A 22 -35.61 12.05 38.95
CA PHE A 22 -35.86 11.14 37.83
C PHE A 22 -34.69 10.63 36.94
N ALA A 23 -34.65 9.29 36.84
CA ALA A 23 -34.10 8.45 35.76
C ALA A 23 -32.59 8.49 35.42
N PRO A 24 -31.81 7.50 35.92
CA PRO A 24 -30.47 7.18 35.42
C PRO A 24 -30.44 5.84 34.65
N VAL A 25 -30.89 5.82 33.38
CA VAL A 25 -30.63 4.71 32.45
C VAL A 25 -30.31 5.26 31.06
N LEU A 26 -29.09 5.79 30.87
CA LEU A 26 -28.42 5.98 29.56
C LEU A 26 -27.01 6.61 29.70
N CYS A 27 -26.14 6.03 30.53
CA CYS A 27 -24.69 6.27 30.42
C CYS A 27 -23.91 5.10 31.05
N PHE A 28 -22.75 4.76 30.46
CA PHE A 28 -22.03 3.47 30.61
C PHE A 28 -22.83 2.25 30.04
N CYS A 29 -22.28 1.37 29.20
CA CYS A 29 -20.88 1.07 28.91
C CYS A 29 -20.55 1.05 27.40
N TYR A 30 -20.00 2.14 26.86
CA TYR A 30 -19.33 2.12 25.54
C TYR A 30 -17.86 1.67 25.69
N ASN A 31 -17.65 0.48 26.24
CA ASN A 31 -16.33 -0.15 26.27
C ASN A 31 -16.39 -1.68 26.41
N ALA A 32 -17.36 -2.30 25.72
CA ALA A 32 -17.28 -3.72 25.41
C ALA A 32 -16.18 -3.92 24.36
N ALA A 33 -14.93 -4.03 24.82
CA ALA A 33 -13.84 -4.56 24.00
C ALA A 33 -14.15 -6.02 23.70
N VAL A 34 -14.92 -6.27 22.63
CA VAL A 34 -15.33 -7.61 22.21
C VAL A 34 -14.05 -8.40 21.95
N ARG A 35 -13.70 -9.26 22.89
CA ARG A 35 -12.49 -10.06 22.87
C ARG A 35 -12.74 -11.28 21.98
N TRP A 36 -13.02 -11.01 20.70
CA TRP A 36 -13.34 -12.03 19.70
C TRP A 36 -12.32 -13.17 19.78
N CYS A 37 -12.83 -14.38 19.98
CA CYS A 37 -12.01 -15.59 19.98
C CYS A 37 -11.15 -15.62 18.70
N PRO A 38 -9.84 -15.93 18.78
CA PRO A 38 -8.96 -15.91 17.61
C PRO A 38 -9.48 -16.79 16.46
N MET A 39 -10.18 -17.88 16.78
CA MET A 39 -10.87 -18.72 15.80
C MET A 39 -11.97 -17.98 15.03
N MET A 40 -12.76 -17.13 15.69
CA MET A 40 -13.77 -16.29 15.03
C MET A 40 -13.14 -15.22 14.14
N LYS A 41 -12.01 -14.62 14.58
CA LYS A 41 -11.25 -13.67 13.75
C LYS A 41 -10.69 -14.34 12.50
N GLN A 42 -10.13 -15.54 12.64
CA GLN A 42 -9.64 -16.34 11.51
C GLN A 42 -10.78 -16.76 10.58
N LEU A 43 -11.94 -17.14 11.11
CA LEU A 43 -13.11 -17.49 10.30
C LEU A 43 -13.63 -16.29 9.52
N LEU A 44 -13.80 -15.13 10.15
CA LEU A 44 -14.18 -13.87 9.49
C LEU A 44 -13.16 -13.47 8.41
N PHE A 45 -11.87 -13.63 8.65
CA PHE A 45 -10.81 -13.34 7.69
C PHE A 45 -10.80 -14.34 6.51
N ARG A 46 -11.07 -15.64 6.75
CA ARG A 46 -11.23 -16.64 5.68
C ARG A 46 -12.50 -16.39 4.86
N LEU A 47 -13.59 -15.96 5.49
CA LEU A 47 -14.82 -15.55 4.80
C LEU A 47 -14.58 -14.28 3.96
N ALA A 48 -13.86 -13.28 4.49
CA ALA A 48 -13.45 -12.07 3.76
C ALA A 48 -12.58 -12.37 2.52
N LYS A 49 -11.81 -13.47 2.54
CA LYS A 49 -11.01 -13.95 1.40
C LYS A 49 -11.78 -14.84 0.41
N SER A 50 -13.08 -15.09 0.62
CA SER A 50 -13.90 -15.83 -0.36
C SER A 50 -14.21 -14.97 -1.60
N PRO A 51 -14.32 -15.57 -2.82
CA PRO A 51 -14.61 -14.80 -4.04
C PRO A 51 -15.92 -14.01 -3.99
N GLY A 52 -16.94 -14.52 -3.28
CA GLY A 52 -18.21 -13.82 -3.08
C GLY A 52 -18.08 -12.61 -2.15
N MET A 53 -17.36 -12.76 -1.03
CA MET A 53 -17.15 -11.65 -0.09
C MET A 53 -16.20 -10.59 -0.65
N GLY A 54 -15.22 -10.97 -1.48
CA GLY A 54 -14.37 -10.02 -2.21
C GLY A 54 -15.19 -9.04 -3.07
N ARG A 55 -16.26 -9.53 -3.73
CA ARG A 55 -17.19 -8.67 -4.48
C ARG A 55 -17.98 -7.72 -3.57
N LEU A 56 -18.41 -8.18 -2.39
CA LEU A 56 -19.09 -7.33 -1.39
C LEU A 56 -18.14 -6.27 -0.80
N VAL A 57 -16.87 -6.62 -0.55
CA VAL A 57 -15.84 -5.67 -0.10
C VAL A 57 -15.58 -4.61 -1.18
N GLY A 58 -15.33 -5.02 -2.43
CA GLY A 58 -15.18 -4.08 -3.55
C GLY A 58 -16.42 -3.19 -3.75
N TRP A 59 -17.62 -3.76 -3.62
CA TRP A 59 -18.88 -3.00 -3.63
C TRP A 59 -18.94 -1.97 -2.50
N SER A 60 -18.52 -2.33 -1.27
CA SER A 60 -18.50 -1.40 -0.14
C SER A 60 -17.42 -0.31 -0.25
N PHE A 61 -16.28 -0.58 -0.89
CA PHE A 61 -15.31 0.48 -1.22
C PHE A 61 -15.88 1.43 -2.28
N ARG A 62 -16.57 0.89 -3.29
CA ARG A 62 -17.23 1.68 -4.35
C ARG A 62 -18.39 2.54 -3.83
N TRP A 63 -19.25 1.98 -2.98
CA TRP A 63 -20.54 2.56 -2.60
C TRP A 63 -20.67 2.92 -1.12
N CYS A 64 -19.69 2.66 -0.27
CA CYS A 64 -19.74 2.95 1.17
C CYS A 64 -18.41 3.50 1.73
N SER A 65 -17.45 3.91 0.89
CA SER A 65 -16.17 4.48 1.34
C SER A 65 -16.31 5.78 2.15
N TRP A 66 -17.48 6.43 2.15
CA TRP A 66 -17.77 7.53 3.08
C TRP A 66 -17.98 7.05 4.52
N VAL A 67 -18.52 5.84 4.73
CA VAL A 67 -18.84 5.24 6.05
C VAL A 67 -17.59 4.68 6.74
N LEU A 68 -16.51 4.43 6.00
CA LEU A 68 -15.26 3.90 6.57
C LEU A 68 -14.80 4.75 7.77
N PRO A 69 -14.69 4.17 8.98
CA PRO A 69 -14.32 4.88 10.22
C PRO A 69 -12.79 5.07 10.27
N VAL A 70 -12.29 5.83 9.30
CA VAL A 70 -10.86 6.04 9.04
C VAL A 70 -10.58 7.52 8.86
N LYS A 71 -9.40 7.98 9.30
CA LYS A 71 -8.96 9.36 9.07
C LYS A 71 -8.53 9.51 7.61
N LYS A 72 -9.44 10.02 6.80
CA LYS A 72 -9.23 10.33 5.37
C LYS A 72 -8.27 11.51 5.27
N VAL A 73 -7.24 11.39 4.43
CA VAL A 73 -6.14 12.39 4.32
C VAL A 73 -6.03 13.00 2.93
N TYR A 74 -6.54 12.32 1.88
CA TYR A 74 -6.66 12.87 0.54
C TYR A 74 -7.76 12.12 -0.23
N ARG A 75 -8.40 12.77 -1.20
CA ARG A 75 -9.48 12.18 -2.00
C ARG A 75 -9.58 12.89 -3.35
N THR A 76 -9.70 12.11 -4.42
CA THR A 76 -10.09 12.57 -5.75
C THR A 76 -11.36 11.84 -6.19
N GLU A 77 -11.78 12.01 -7.44
CA GLU A 77 -12.87 11.21 -8.02
C GLU A 77 -12.53 9.72 -8.08
N LYS A 78 -11.27 9.41 -8.42
CA LYS A 78 -10.76 8.05 -8.63
C LYS A 78 -10.07 7.45 -7.41
N MET A 79 -9.41 8.24 -6.56
CA MET A 79 -8.57 7.74 -5.46
C MET A 79 -9.10 8.17 -4.08
N LEU A 80 -8.88 7.34 -3.07
CA LEU A 80 -9.06 7.68 -1.66
C LEU A 80 -7.80 7.28 -0.89
N ALA A 81 -7.26 8.23 -0.10
CA ALA A 81 -6.16 7.98 0.82
C ALA A 81 -6.61 8.21 2.28
N PHE A 82 -6.21 7.31 3.18
CA PHE A 82 -6.56 7.36 4.61
C PHE A 82 -5.47 6.72 5.48
N GLU A 83 -5.37 7.12 6.74
CA GLU A 83 -4.45 6.51 7.71
C GLU A 83 -4.84 5.05 7.99
N HIS A 84 -3.85 4.15 8.03
CA HIS A 84 -4.06 2.73 8.25
C HIS A 84 -4.70 2.50 9.63
N PRO A 85 -5.88 1.84 9.76
CA PRO A 85 -6.61 1.73 11.04
C PRO A 85 -5.85 1.01 12.16
N ARG A 86 -4.88 0.18 11.78
CA ARG A 86 -3.96 -0.52 12.68
C ARG A 86 -2.54 -0.42 12.12
N PRO A 87 -1.87 0.73 12.25
CA PRO A 87 -0.69 1.04 11.45
C PRO A 87 0.52 0.19 11.86
N ALA A 88 1.29 -0.24 10.87
CA ALA A 88 2.61 -0.85 11.08
C ALA A 88 3.75 0.19 11.21
N TYR A 89 3.53 1.41 10.74
CA TYR A 89 4.47 2.53 10.70
C TYR A 89 3.73 3.81 11.10
N ALA A 90 4.39 4.79 11.73
CA ALA A 90 3.73 5.97 12.30
C ALA A 90 2.94 6.80 11.27
N ASP A 91 3.39 6.78 10.02
CA ASP A 91 2.92 7.52 8.86
C ASP A 91 2.25 6.63 7.80
N HIS A 92 1.76 5.45 8.20
CA HIS A 92 1.24 4.45 7.28
C HIS A 92 -0.12 4.89 6.68
N ILE A 93 -0.11 5.31 5.42
CA ILE A 93 -1.30 5.65 4.62
C ILE A 93 -1.67 4.45 3.73
N ILE A 94 -2.98 4.18 3.62
CA ILE A 94 -3.57 3.35 2.57
C ILE A 94 -4.12 4.26 1.47
N LEU A 95 -3.75 3.97 0.22
CA LEU A 95 -4.39 4.50 -0.99
C LEU A 95 -5.17 3.36 -1.65
N SER A 96 -6.42 3.59 -2.05
CA SER A 96 -7.22 2.60 -2.79
C SER A 96 -8.13 3.25 -3.83
N PRO A 97 -8.32 2.64 -5.01
CA PRO A 97 -9.32 3.07 -5.98
C PRO A 97 -10.73 3.17 -5.37
N ARG A 98 -11.47 4.17 -5.80
CA ARG A 98 -12.89 4.36 -5.46
C ARG A 98 -13.83 3.49 -6.31
N ALA A 99 -13.30 2.66 -7.21
CA ALA A 99 -14.04 1.58 -7.84
C ALA A 99 -13.68 0.23 -7.21
N ALA A 100 -14.56 -0.75 -7.41
CA ALA A 100 -14.31 -2.14 -7.08
C ALA A 100 -13.25 -2.71 -8.05
N VAL A 101 -12.00 -2.79 -7.61
CA VAL A 101 -10.88 -3.35 -8.38
C VAL A 101 -10.21 -4.39 -7.49
N SER A 102 -10.26 -5.66 -7.90
CA SER A 102 -9.96 -6.80 -7.02
C SER A 102 -8.52 -6.83 -6.53
N ASP A 103 -7.55 -6.54 -7.41
CA ASP A 103 -6.13 -6.78 -7.20
C ASP A 103 -5.27 -5.93 -8.17
N LEU A 104 -3.94 -6.09 -8.09
CA LEU A 104 -3.00 -5.33 -8.92
C LEU A 104 -3.16 -5.62 -10.42
N LEU A 105 -3.48 -6.85 -10.83
CA LEU A 105 -3.57 -7.21 -12.26
C LEU A 105 -4.86 -6.69 -12.89
N ALA A 106 -5.95 -6.67 -12.13
CA ALA A 106 -7.23 -6.08 -12.56
C ALA A 106 -7.09 -4.59 -12.95
N LEU A 107 -6.08 -3.87 -12.45
CA LEU A 107 -5.79 -2.50 -12.89
C LEU A 107 -5.30 -2.38 -14.33
N GLY A 108 -4.89 -3.49 -14.96
CA GLY A 108 -4.53 -3.56 -16.38
C GLY A 108 -5.72 -3.73 -17.33
N GLU A 109 -6.94 -3.86 -16.81
CA GLU A 109 -8.17 -3.85 -17.62
C GLU A 109 -8.50 -2.43 -18.11
N GLU A 110 -8.95 -2.28 -19.36
CA GLU A 110 -9.26 -0.96 -19.96
C GLU A 110 -10.28 -0.16 -19.12
N LYS A 111 -11.26 -0.83 -18.50
CA LYS A 111 -12.25 -0.18 -17.60
C LYS A 111 -11.64 0.47 -16.35
N ASN A 112 -10.43 0.05 -15.98
CA ASN A 112 -9.67 0.51 -14.81
C ASN A 112 -8.51 1.46 -15.21
N ARG A 113 -8.48 1.89 -16.48
CA ARG A 113 -7.44 2.77 -17.01
C ARG A 113 -7.39 4.12 -16.28
N GLY A 114 -6.16 4.56 -16.02
CA GLY A 114 -5.88 5.78 -15.27
C GLY A 114 -5.87 5.64 -13.74
N TYR A 115 -6.17 4.47 -13.14
CA TYR A 115 -6.05 4.32 -11.68
C TYR A 115 -4.60 4.30 -11.18
N LEU A 116 -3.62 3.71 -11.90
CA LEU A 116 -2.19 3.83 -11.53
C LEU A 116 -1.63 5.26 -11.75
N PRO A 117 -1.90 5.94 -12.88
CA PRO A 117 -1.54 7.35 -13.05
C PRO A 117 -2.12 8.25 -11.94
N GLU A 118 -3.39 8.04 -11.56
CA GLU A 118 -4.01 8.79 -10.47
C GLU A 118 -3.40 8.47 -9.10
N LEU A 119 -3.10 7.20 -8.83
CA LEU A 119 -2.36 6.78 -7.64
C LEU A 119 -1.03 7.53 -7.56
N TRP A 120 -0.31 7.59 -8.69
CA TRP A 120 1.01 8.22 -8.74
C TRP A 120 0.94 9.72 -8.43
N ARG A 121 0.04 10.46 -9.10
CA ARG A 121 -0.26 11.87 -8.80
C ARG A 121 -0.66 12.08 -7.33
N THR A 122 -1.41 11.13 -6.75
CA THR A 122 -1.80 11.18 -5.34
C THR A 122 -0.60 10.98 -4.41
N VAL A 123 0.31 10.04 -4.72
CA VAL A 123 1.56 9.83 -3.97
C VAL A 123 2.44 11.07 -4.03
N GLU A 124 2.66 11.64 -5.22
CA GLU A 124 3.44 12.88 -5.40
C GLU A 124 2.84 14.05 -4.61
N THR A 125 1.51 14.22 -4.67
CA THR A 125 0.79 15.23 -3.89
C THR A 125 0.93 15.02 -2.39
N LEU A 126 0.83 13.78 -1.90
CA LEU A 126 1.02 13.47 -0.49
C LEU A 126 2.46 13.72 -0.05
N ALA A 127 3.44 13.30 -0.84
CA ALA A 127 4.87 13.45 -0.55
C ALA A 127 5.32 14.92 -0.50
N ALA A 128 4.81 15.76 -1.41
CA ALA A 128 5.11 17.19 -1.42
C ALA A 128 4.55 17.91 -0.17
N ASN A 129 3.33 17.55 0.25
CA ASN A 129 2.60 18.23 1.33
C ASN A 129 2.90 17.71 2.75
N ARG A 130 3.75 16.67 2.90
CA ARG A 130 4.01 16.01 4.18
C ARG A 130 5.52 15.95 4.50
N PRO A 131 6.00 16.64 5.54
CA PRO A 131 7.43 16.66 5.89
C PRO A 131 8.05 15.28 6.08
N GLU A 132 7.29 14.31 6.60
CA GLU A 132 7.74 12.94 6.86
C GLU A 132 8.23 12.21 5.59
N TYR A 133 7.62 12.47 4.42
CA TYR A 133 7.99 11.82 3.16
C TYR A 133 9.18 12.46 2.43
N ARG A 134 9.64 13.65 2.86
CA ARG A 134 10.71 14.41 2.17
C ARG A 134 12.07 13.72 2.16
N GLN A 135 12.35 12.87 3.16
CA GLN A 135 13.60 12.11 3.23
C GLN A 135 13.56 10.80 2.43
N GLY A 136 12.43 10.51 1.78
CA GLY A 136 12.17 9.27 1.05
C GLY A 136 11.00 8.50 1.64
N PHE A 137 10.35 7.68 0.82
CA PHE A 137 9.18 6.89 1.17
C PHE A 137 9.14 5.59 0.37
N THR A 138 8.31 4.64 0.81
CA THR A 138 8.02 3.40 0.09
C THR A 138 6.54 3.36 -0.28
N VAL A 139 6.25 3.01 -1.54
CA VAL A 139 4.90 2.64 -1.99
C VAL A 139 4.91 1.13 -2.27
N ALA A 140 4.01 0.38 -1.67
CA ALA A 140 3.90 -1.06 -1.90
C ALA A 140 2.46 -1.51 -2.12
N ALA A 141 2.23 -2.38 -3.11
CA ALA A 141 0.98 -3.13 -3.25
C ALA A 141 1.25 -4.63 -3.26
N ASN A 142 0.40 -5.39 -2.57
CA ASN A 142 0.47 -6.84 -2.50
C ASN A 142 -0.49 -7.49 -3.50
N GLY A 143 -0.07 -8.62 -4.09
CA GLY A 143 -0.89 -9.44 -4.97
C GLY A 143 -0.71 -10.94 -4.69
N GLY A 144 -1.60 -11.76 -5.26
CA GLY A 144 -1.65 -13.20 -4.95
C GLY A 144 -1.91 -13.46 -3.46
N LYS A 145 -1.34 -14.53 -2.90
CA LYS A 145 -1.50 -14.90 -1.47
C LYS A 145 -1.04 -13.85 -0.45
N ARG A 146 -0.23 -12.86 -0.84
CA ARG A 146 0.13 -11.72 0.03
C ARG A 146 -0.98 -10.67 0.15
N GLN A 147 -1.97 -10.68 -0.73
CA GLN A 147 -3.09 -9.75 -0.65
C GLN A 147 -4.10 -10.24 0.40
N GLU A 148 -4.48 -9.36 1.34
CA GLU A 148 -5.33 -9.75 2.47
C GLU A 148 -6.83 -9.55 2.22
N VAL A 149 -7.20 -8.56 1.41
CA VAL A 149 -8.59 -8.20 1.08
C VAL A 149 -8.79 -8.14 -0.42
N GLY A 150 -9.99 -8.49 -0.90
CA GLY A 150 -10.36 -8.50 -2.33
C GLY A 150 -10.60 -7.12 -2.95
N GLN A 151 -9.77 -6.13 -2.59
CA GLN A 151 -9.74 -4.78 -3.14
C GLN A 151 -8.27 -4.34 -3.20
N VAL A 152 -7.83 -3.84 -4.35
CA VAL A 152 -6.46 -3.36 -4.50
C VAL A 152 -6.21 -2.12 -3.66
N HIS A 153 -5.06 -2.09 -3.00
CA HIS A 153 -4.64 -1.00 -2.15
C HIS A 153 -3.11 -0.91 -2.12
N PHE A 154 -2.63 0.30 -1.87
CA PHE A 154 -1.23 0.66 -1.85
C PHE A 154 -0.91 1.24 -0.48
N HIS A 155 0.16 0.74 0.12
CA HIS A 155 0.73 1.21 1.37
C HIS A 155 1.76 2.30 1.06
N LEU A 156 1.61 3.48 1.65
CA LEU A 156 2.62 4.56 1.63
C LEU A 156 3.14 4.76 3.06
N PHE A 157 4.46 4.71 3.25
CA PHE A 157 5.12 4.79 4.57
C PHE A 157 6.62 5.11 4.47
N THR A 158 7.22 5.53 5.58
CA THR A 158 8.67 5.73 5.77
C THR A 158 9.25 4.73 6.78
N GLY A 159 10.54 4.89 7.13
CA GLY A 159 11.20 4.15 8.22
C GLY A 159 11.49 2.67 7.97
N TYR A 160 10.92 2.05 6.93
CA TYR A 160 11.10 0.64 6.62
C TYR A 160 11.45 0.41 5.14
N SER A 161 12.21 -0.66 4.87
CA SER A 161 12.72 -0.98 3.54
C SER A 161 12.50 -2.46 3.19
N LEU A 162 11.57 -2.72 2.27
CA LEU A 162 11.33 -4.08 1.74
C LEU A 162 12.50 -4.58 0.86
N VAL A 163 13.15 -3.64 0.17
CA VAL A 163 14.36 -3.79 -0.65
C VAL A 163 15.41 -2.77 -0.17
N SER A 164 16.69 -3.10 -0.24
CA SER A 164 17.78 -2.33 0.37
C SER A 164 18.41 -1.28 -0.55
N LYS A 165 18.36 -1.50 -1.87
CA LYS A 165 18.91 -0.61 -2.89
C LYS A 165 17.78 -0.03 -3.72
N ASP A 166 17.88 1.24 -4.04
CA ASP A 166 17.06 1.84 -5.08
C ASP A 166 17.45 1.20 -6.43
N PRO A 167 16.50 1.02 -7.35
CA PRO A 167 16.75 0.39 -8.62
C PRO A 167 17.35 1.44 -9.56
N ALA A 168 18.66 1.33 -9.82
CA ALA A 168 19.33 2.20 -10.78
C ALA A 168 18.79 1.93 -12.20
N ALA A 169 18.50 3.00 -12.95
CA ALA A 169 18.15 2.88 -14.36
C ALA A 169 19.29 2.18 -15.12
N GLY A 170 18.96 1.13 -15.86
CA GLY A 170 19.96 0.37 -16.64
C GLY A 170 20.65 -0.79 -15.91
N GLN A 171 20.16 -1.26 -14.76
CA GLN A 171 20.72 -2.45 -14.10
C GLN A 171 20.82 -3.67 -15.03
N GLU A 172 22.03 -4.26 -15.09
CA GLU A 172 22.45 -5.36 -15.97
C GLU A 172 21.86 -6.72 -15.56
N GLY A 173 20.53 -6.81 -15.55
CA GLY A 173 19.77 -8.03 -15.32
C GLY A 173 19.31 -8.69 -16.62
N PRO A 174 19.28 -10.04 -16.70
CA PRO A 174 18.58 -10.76 -17.76
C PRO A 174 17.14 -10.28 -17.92
N VAL A 175 16.74 -9.98 -19.16
CA VAL A 175 15.35 -9.61 -19.50
C VAL A 175 14.44 -10.81 -19.31
N LEU A 176 13.34 -10.60 -18.59
CA LEU A 176 12.29 -11.61 -18.35
C LEU A 176 11.05 -11.33 -19.20
N PHE A 177 10.76 -10.05 -19.43
CA PHE A 177 9.71 -9.54 -20.31
C PHE A 177 10.11 -8.16 -20.82
N THR A 178 9.72 -7.81 -22.04
CA THR A 178 9.76 -6.42 -22.51
C THR A 178 8.70 -6.20 -23.58
N ASP A 179 8.07 -5.02 -23.55
CA ASP A 179 7.24 -4.49 -24.64
C ASP A 179 7.65 -3.06 -24.98
N ALA A 180 6.78 -2.30 -25.66
CA ALA A 180 7.03 -0.92 -26.04
C ALA A 180 7.10 0.07 -24.87
N ALA A 181 6.52 -0.26 -23.70
CA ALA A 181 6.39 0.64 -22.55
C ALA A 181 7.17 0.14 -21.32
N VAL A 182 7.19 -1.18 -21.07
CA VAL A 182 7.75 -1.78 -19.86
C VAL A 182 8.83 -2.79 -20.20
N CYS A 183 9.93 -2.77 -19.43
CA CYS A 183 10.95 -3.80 -19.40
C CYS A 183 11.01 -4.39 -17.98
N ILE A 184 10.91 -5.71 -17.85
CA ILE A 184 11.10 -6.43 -16.59
C ILE A 184 12.37 -7.27 -16.67
N ARG A 185 13.29 -7.05 -15.73
CA ARG A 185 14.61 -7.71 -15.65
C ARG A 185 14.78 -8.39 -14.29
N ARG A 186 15.63 -9.41 -14.20
CA ARG A 186 16.04 -9.95 -12.89
C ARG A 186 16.93 -8.94 -12.16
N HIS A 187 16.67 -8.65 -10.89
CA HIS A 187 17.53 -7.75 -10.11
C HIS A 187 18.93 -8.38 -9.94
N PRO A 188 20.04 -7.64 -10.19
CA PRO A 188 21.40 -8.21 -10.23
C PRO A 188 21.90 -8.65 -8.86
N SER A 189 21.42 -8.04 -7.76
CA SER A 189 21.70 -8.47 -6.38
C SER A 189 20.40 -8.89 -5.67
N PRO A 190 19.79 -10.05 -5.99
CA PRO A 190 18.41 -10.34 -5.62
C PRO A 190 18.26 -10.77 -4.14
N GLU A 191 17.81 -9.85 -3.29
CA GLU A 191 17.44 -10.07 -1.87
C GLU A 191 16.27 -11.05 -1.62
N TRP A 192 15.41 -11.29 -2.60
CA TRP A 192 14.24 -12.18 -2.48
C TRP A 192 14.40 -13.38 -3.42
N ALA A 193 13.69 -14.48 -3.14
CA ALA A 193 13.72 -15.68 -3.99
C ALA A 193 13.43 -15.33 -5.47
N PHE A 194 12.38 -14.53 -5.67
CA PHE A 194 12.13 -13.79 -6.91
C PHE A 194 12.25 -12.30 -6.61
N HIS A 195 13.11 -11.61 -7.36
CA HIS A 195 13.35 -10.19 -7.23
C HIS A 195 13.65 -9.65 -8.63
N PHE A 196 12.70 -8.91 -9.19
CA PHE A 196 12.78 -8.33 -10.52
C PHE A 196 12.70 -6.81 -10.44
N VAL A 197 13.23 -6.13 -11.45
CA VAL A 197 13.12 -4.67 -11.67
C VAL A 197 12.13 -4.47 -12.80
N VAL A 198 11.10 -3.67 -12.56
CA VAL A 198 10.11 -3.21 -13.53
C VAL A 198 10.43 -1.74 -13.81
N GLN A 199 10.86 -1.45 -15.04
CA GLN A 199 11.32 -0.14 -15.47
C GLN A 199 10.71 0.21 -16.84
N PRO A 200 10.75 1.49 -17.28
CA PRO A 200 10.41 1.84 -18.64
C PRO A 200 11.26 1.07 -19.66
N ALA A 201 10.69 0.75 -20.83
CA ALA A 201 11.46 0.32 -21.99
C ALA A 201 12.41 1.46 -22.44
N SER A 202 13.57 1.15 -23.03
CA SER A 202 14.59 2.18 -23.34
C SER A 202 14.16 3.23 -24.37
N ALA A 203 13.10 2.96 -25.14
CA ALA A 203 12.48 3.92 -26.05
C ALA A 203 11.47 4.87 -25.37
N ALA A 204 11.16 4.65 -24.09
CA ALA A 204 10.07 5.31 -23.36
C ALA A 204 10.57 6.39 -22.37
N VAL A 205 11.65 7.13 -22.71
CA VAL A 205 12.23 8.16 -21.84
C VAL A 205 12.27 9.51 -22.56
N GLY A 206 11.48 10.45 -22.04
CA GLY A 206 11.37 11.81 -22.54
C GLY A 206 10.34 12.59 -21.72
N TYR A 207 10.81 13.64 -21.04
CA TYR A 207 9.97 14.65 -20.41
C TYR A 207 9.67 15.77 -21.41
N ASP A 208 8.48 16.37 -21.34
CA ASP A 208 8.36 17.78 -21.71
C ASP A 208 8.86 18.66 -20.55
N GLN A 209 9.29 19.88 -20.84
CA GLN A 209 9.95 20.76 -19.87
C GLN A 209 8.96 21.46 -18.89
N THR A 210 7.69 21.04 -18.81
CA THR A 210 6.64 21.81 -18.13
C THR A 210 6.13 21.22 -16.82
N GLY A 211 6.64 20.06 -16.40
CA GLY A 211 6.21 19.41 -15.14
C GLY A 211 4.80 18.79 -15.20
N VAL A 212 4.24 18.67 -16.40
CA VAL A 212 3.01 17.94 -16.69
C VAL A 212 3.37 16.48 -16.94
N PRO A 213 2.53 15.49 -16.54
CA PRO A 213 2.77 14.08 -16.86
C PRO A 213 2.53 13.84 -18.36
N ALA A 214 3.53 14.15 -19.19
CA ALA A 214 3.56 13.84 -20.61
C ALA A 214 3.18 12.36 -20.84
N PRO A 215 2.43 12.03 -21.90
CA PRO A 215 1.67 10.77 -22.04
C PRO A 215 2.45 9.45 -21.83
N MET A 216 3.77 9.50 -21.88
CA MET A 216 4.70 8.39 -21.65
C MET A 216 4.66 7.84 -20.21
N THR A 217 4.60 8.69 -19.18
CA THR A 217 4.50 8.27 -17.77
C THR A 217 3.21 7.49 -17.54
N GLU A 218 2.11 7.99 -18.11
CA GLU A 218 0.79 7.38 -18.02
C GLU A 218 0.75 6.04 -18.77
N ALA A 219 1.29 5.96 -19.99
CA ALA A 219 1.40 4.72 -20.75
C ALA A 219 2.24 3.64 -20.03
N TYR A 220 3.39 4.03 -19.49
CA TYR A 220 4.25 3.14 -18.69
C TYR A 220 3.52 2.59 -17.46
N LEU A 221 2.94 3.47 -16.63
CA LEU A 221 2.21 3.06 -15.43
C LEU A 221 0.99 2.18 -15.76
N GLN A 222 0.26 2.48 -16.84
CA GLN A 222 -0.88 1.66 -17.29
C GLN A 222 -0.46 0.27 -17.78
N ALA A 223 0.75 0.11 -18.34
CA ALA A 223 1.25 -1.16 -18.86
C ALA A 223 1.77 -2.13 -17.77
N ILE A 224 2.21 -1.62 -16.61
CA ILE A 224 2.81 -2.43 -15.53
C ILE A 224 1.96 -3.65 -15.13
N PRO A 225 0.64 -3.56 -14.84
CA PRO A 225 -0.16 -4.72 -14.48
C PRO A 225 -0.16 -5.82 -15.56
N LYS A 226 -0.28 -5.42 -16.83
CA LYS A 226 -0.26 -6.35 -17.96
C LYS A 226 1.12 -7.01 -18.11
N ALA A 227 2.20 -6.25 -17.97
CA ALA A 227 3.56 -6.78 -17.98
C ALA A 227 3.82 -7.79 -16.84
N ILE A 228 3.31 -7.53 -15.63
CA ILE A 228 3.38 -8.48 -14.50
C ILE A 228 2.58 -9.75 -14.80
N SER A 229 1.40 -9.64 -15.43
CA SER A 229 0.59 -10.82 -15.77
C SER A 229 1.32 -11.82 -16.67
N GLN A 230 2.19 -11.36 -17.57
CA GLN A 230 3.02 -12.22 -18.44
C GLN A 230 4.05 -13.06 -17.66
N LEU A 231 4.33 -12.70 -16.40
CA LEU A 231 5.23 -13.43 -15.53
C LEU A 231 4.49 -14.34 -14.53
N GLN A 232 3.15 -14.25 -14.43
CA GLN A 232 2.41 -14.90 -13.37
C GLN A 232 2.56 -16.43 -13.39
N ASP A 233 2.27 -17.08 -14.51
CA ASP A 233 2.27 -18.55 -14.60
C ASP A 233 3.70 -19.11 -14.54
N ARG A 234 4.65 -18.46 -15.23
CA ARG A 234 6.07 -18.86 -15.27
C ARG A 234 6.76 -18.83 -13.90
N TYR A 235 6.36 -17.91 -13.04
CA TYR A 235 6.97 -17.71 -11.71
C TYR A 235 6.02 -18.04 -10.55
N ASP A 236 4.82 -18.55 -10.87
CA ASP A 236 3.79 -18.93 -9.89
C ASP A 236 3.50 -17.81 -8.88
N LEU A 237 3.39 -16.58 -9.39
CA LEU A 237 3.36 -15.36 -8.56
C LEU A 237 2.11 -15.31 -7.66
N ALA A 238 0.96 -15.76 -8.17
CA ALA A 238 -0.30 -15.76 -7.42
C ALA A 238 -0.20 -16.63 -6.16
N GLU A 239 0.34 -17.84 -6.28
CA GLU A 239 0.46 -18.80 -5.17
C GLU A 239 1.54 -18.40 -4.18
N LYS A 240 2.71 -17.95 -4.67
CA LYS A 240 3.80 -17.48 -3.78
C LYS A 240 3.47 -16.17 -3.08
N GLY A 241 2.57 -15.39 -3.68
CA GLY A 241 2.26 -14.02 -3.30
C GLY A 241 3.43 -13.08 -3.58
N TYR A 242 3.12 -11.90 -4.09
CA TYR A 242 4.11 -10.92 -4.52
C TYR A 242 3.79 -9.53 -3.99
N SER A 243 4.80 -8.66 -4.03
CA SER A 243 4.64 -7.23 -3.77
C SER A 243 5.30 -6.43 -4.88
N LEU A 244 4.58 -5.47 -5.45
CA LEU A 244 5.14 -4.42 -6.29
C LEU A 244 5.55 -3.26 -5.36
N VAL A 245 6.81 -2.86 -5.40
CA VAL A 245 7.40 -1.92 -4.44
C VAL A 245 8.15 -0.82 -5.19
N TYR A 246 7.74 0.43 -5.00
CA TYR A 246 8.57 1.59 -5.32
C TYR A 246 9.21 2.12 -4.03
N ARG A 247 10.46 2.59 -4.14
CA ARG A 247 11.18 3.26 -3.06
C ARG A 247 11.82 4.52 -3.62
N GLN A 248 11.62 5.64 -2.91
CA GLN A 248 12.39 6.86 -3.10
C GLN A 248 13.32 7.04 -1.90
N SER A 249 14.60 7.31 -2.16
CA SER A 249 15.52 7.87 -1.17
C SER A 249 15.74 9.36 -1.43
N SER A 250 16.29 10.07 -0.45
CA SER A 250 16.66 11.50 -0.57
C SER A 250 17.55 11.83 -1.77
N ASN A 251 18.28 10.84 -2.30
CA ASN A 251 19.28 11.03 -3.35
C ASN A 251 18.84 10.45 -4.71
N SER A 252 17.62 9.90 -4.80
CA SER A 252 17.11 9.23 -6.00
C SER A 252 15.95 10.03 -6.61
N GLN A 253 16.28 10.86 -7.60
CA GLN A 253 15.32 11.42 -8.55
C GLN A 253 15.47 10.70 -9.88
N THR A 254 14.64 9.68 -10.10
CA THR A 254 14.47 9.04 -11.41
C THR A 254 13.32 9.72 -12.15
N ALA A 255 13.45 9.86 -13.48
CA ALA A 255 12.45 10.50 -14.32
C ALA A 255 11.09 9.77 -14.34
N LEU A 256 11.11 8.46 -14.10
CA LEU A 256 9.95 7.58 -14.05
C LEU A 256 10.14 6.58 -12.91
N PRO A 257 9.07 6.19 -12.19
CA PRO A 257 9.20 5.30 -11.06
C PRO A 257 9.62 3.91 -11.51
N ILE A 258 10.78 3.47 -11.06
CA ILE A 258 11.25 2.10 -11.26
C ILE A 258 10.83 1.27 -10.04
N PHE A 259 10.16 0.16 -10.26
CA PHE A 259 9.60 -0.69 -9.21
C PHE A 259 10.38 -1.99 -9.05
N HIS A 260 10.36 -2.56 -7.86
CA HIS A 260 10.78 -3.92 -7.58
C HIS A 260 9.55 -4.83 -7.54
N LEU A 261 9.56 -5.93 -8.27
CA LEU A 261 8.61 -7.03 -8.08
C LEU A 261 9.28 -8.13 -7.27
N ILE A 262 8.79 -8.36 -6.04
CA ILE A 262 9.38 -9.32 -5.10
C ILE A 262 8.37 -10.42 -4.72
N ALA A 263 8.80 -11.68 -4.74
CA ALA A 263 7.96 -12.84 -4.37
C ALA A 263 8.76 -13.96 -3.69
N GLY A 264 8.05 -14.85 -3.00
CA GLY A 264 8.64 -15.91 -2.18
C GLY A 264 9.32 -15.38 -0.89
N PRO A 265 10.16 -16.17 -0.22
CA PRO A 265 10.87 -15.74 0.99
C PRO A 265 11.95 -14.69 0.68
N LYS A 266 12.23 -13.82 1.66
CA LYS A 266 13.43 -12.98 1.66
C LYS A 266 14.63 -13.88 1.97
N LYS A 267 15.73 -13.73 1.24
CA LYS A 267 16.95 -14.50 1.47
C LYS A 267 17.61 -14.05 2.77
N ALA A 268 18.27 -14.98 3.45
CA ALA A 268 19.21 -14.61 4.50
C ALA A 268 20.25 -13.63 3.94
N LYS A 269 20.66 -12.64 4.74
CA LYS A 269 21.90 -11.93 4.45
C LYS A 269 23.03 -12.96 4.46
N PRO A 270 24.03 -12.88 3.57
CA PRO A 270 25.25 -13.65 3.74
C PRO A 270 25.80 -13.37 5.14
N GLU A 271 26.12 -14.41 5.90
CA GLU A 271 26.92 -14.24 7.10
C GLU A 271 28.21 -13.54 6.68
N GLN A 272 28.47 -12.38 7.29
CA GLN A 272 29.79 -11.77 7.19
C GLN A 272 30.74 -12.71 7.93
N ARG A 273 31.50 -13.52 7.17
CA ARG A 273 32.65 -14.23 7.73
C ARG A 273 33.60 -13.16 8.26
N GLN A 274 33.70 -13.10 9.58
CA GLN A 274 34.78 -12.41 10.30
C GLN A 274 36.06 -13.22 10.16
#